data_AF-A0A7J4MXW4-F1
#
_entry.id   AF-A0A7J4MXW4-F1
#
_cell.length_a   1.000
_cell.length_b   1.000
_cell.length_c   1.000
_cell.angle_alpha   90.00
_cell.angle_beta   90.00
_cell.angle_gamma   90.00
#
_symmetry.space_group_name_H-M   'P 1'
#
loop_
_entity.id
_entity.type
_entity.pdbx_description
1 polymer ?
#
loop_
_entity_poly.entity_id
_entity_poly.type
_entity_poly.pdbx_seq_one_letter_code
_entity_poly.pdbx_strand_id
1 'polypeptide(L)'
;MRRTGIANLPLHGGHPPAWLMRRMIELSGAIAEVIIEEYGTSEFISRISDPFWFQAFSCVIGFDWHSSGTTTTTCGALKSALDPEVHGIMVAGGKGRTSRRTPSELQTAAEIFDLDGSELVYASRISARVDGNCIQDGFNLYQHTFLVDSDGEWAVVQQGLDPQGGYARRYHWLGSGVDEYVESPHSGIS
;
A
#
# COMPACT_ATOMS: atom_id res chain seq x y z
N MET A 1 11.53 -15.95 6.32
CA MET A 1 12.51 -14.83 6.27
C MET A 1 13.45 -14.84 7.48
N ARG A 2 14.74 -14.54 7.27
CA ARG A 2 15.71 -14.28 8.36
C ARG A 2 15.60 -12.81 8.76
N ARG A 3 15.47 -12.49 10.06
CA ARG A 3 15.36 -11.09 10.54
C ARG A 3 16.67 -10.34 10.25
N THR A 4 16.62 -9.34 9.36
CA THR A 4 17.79 -8.54 8.94
C THR A 4 17.83 -7.13 9.54
N GLY A 5 16.75 -6.68 10.17
CA GLY A 5 16.67 -5.34 10.79
C GLY A 5 15.39 -5.11 11.59
N ILE A 6 15.26 -3.90 12.16
CA ILE A 6 14.05 -3.40 12.81
C ILE A 6 13.81 -1.98 12.29
N ALA A 7 12.66 -1.73 11.68
CA ALA A 7 12.16 -0.39 11.45
C ALA A 7 11.14 -0.08 12.56
N ASN A 8 11.22 1.11 13.15
CA ASN A 8 10.25 1.57 14.15
C ASN A 8 9.53 2.79 13.57
N LEU A 9 8.21 2.71 13.45
CA LEU A 9 7.37 3.81 13.00
C LEU A 9 6.62 4.40 14.20
N PRO A 10 7.20 5.37 14.94
CA PRO A 10 6.55 5.95 16.10
C PRO A 10 5.21 6.60 15.73
N LEU A 11 4.21 6.42 16.60
CA LEU A 11 2.89 7.01 16.39
C LEU A 11 2.97 8.53 16.52
N HIS A 12 2.61 9.22 15.45
CA HIS A 12 2.50 10.68 15.43
C HIS A 12 1.05 11.07 15.09
N GLY A 13 0.53 12.03 15.85
CA GLY A 13 -0.75 12.67 15.56
C GLY A 13 -0.62 13.77 14.52
N GLY A 14 -1.75 14.14 13.92
CA GLY A 14 -1.83 15.24 12.95
C GLY A 14 -1.98 14.79 11.49
N HIS A 15 -2.04 15.78 10.62
CA HIS A 15 -2.20 15.61 9.18
C HIS A 15 -1.13 16.43 8.44
N PRO A 16 -0.64 15.95 7.29
CA PRO A 16 0.22 16.77 6.45
C PRO A 16 -0.55 18.04 6.06
N PRO A 17 0.11 19.22 6.03
CA PRO A 17 -0.54 20.43 5.59
C PRO A 17 -0.95 20.30 4.11
N ALA A 18 -2.06 20.92 3.73
CA ALA A 18 -2.64 20.78 2.39
C ALA A 18 -1.66 21.12 1.25
N TRP A 19 -0.78 22.12 1.46
CA TRP A 19 0.24 22.50 0.48
C TRP A 19 1.28 21.39 0.25
N LEU A 20 1.62 20.62 1.29
CA LEU A 20 2.53 19.49 1.18
C LEU A 20 1.83 18.34 0.44
N MET A 21 0.60 18.03 0.84
CA MET A 21 -0.20 16.98 0.18
C MET A 21 -0.33 17.22 -1.32
N ARG A 22 -0.61 18.46 -1.75
CA ARG A 22 -0.68 18.78 -3.20
C ARG A 22 0.63 18.49 -3.93
N ARG A 23 1.78 18.88 -3.35
CA ARG A 23 3.10 18.59 -3.95
C ARG A 23 3.40 17.10 -3.96
N MET A 24 3.02 16.38 -2.91
CA MET A 24 3.16 14.93 -2.84
C MET A 24 2.37 14.25 -3.96
N ILE A 25 1.13 14.69 -4.23
CA ILE A 25 0.29 14.15 -5.30
C ILE A 25 0.94 14.38 -6.66
N GLU A 26 1.30 15.63 -6.98
CA GLU A 26 1.92 16.00 -8.25
C GLU A 26 3.21 15.19 -8.50
N LEU A 27 4.08 15.10 -7.50
CA LEU A 27 5.35 14.38 -7.62
C LEU A 27 5.16 12.85 -7.63
N SER A 28 4.16 12.32 -6.91
CA SER A 28 3.83 10.90 -6.95
C SER A 28 3.38 10.48 -8.35
N GLY A 29 2.51 11.29 -8.98
CA GLY A 29 2.04 11.04 -10.34
C GLY A 29 3.19 11.06 -11.34
N ALA A 30 4.00 12.13 -11.33
CA ALA A 30 5.13 12.27 -12.25
C ALA A 30 6.16 11.13 -12.12
N ILE A 31 6.49 10.70 -10.89
CA ILE A 31 7.43 9.58 -10.69
C ILE A 31 6.80 8.26 -11.15
N ALA A 32 5.52 8.04 -10.84
CA ALA A 32 4.83 6.83 -11.26
C ALA A 32 4.72 6.73 -12.79
N GLU A 33 4.34 7.82 -13.46
CA GLU A 33 4.25 7.93 -14.92
C GLU A 33 5.58 7.54 -15.58
N VAL A 34 6.70 8.13 -15.15
CA VAL A 34 8.03 7.78 -15.69
C VAL A 34 8.38 6.30 -15.47
N ILE A 35 8.03 5.72 -14.32
CA ILE A 35 8.31 4.31 -14.05
C ILE A 35 7.44 3.41 -14.93
N ILE A 36 6.16 3.74 -15.07
CA ILE A 36 5.19 2.96 -15.84
C ILE A 36 5.53 3.03 -17.33
N GLU A 37 5.90 4.20 -17.86
CA GLU A 37 6.29 4.37 -19.26
C GLU A 37 7.57 3.59 -19.61
N GLU A 38 8.57 3.62 -18.73
CA GLU A 38 9.88 3.01 -19.00
C GLU A 38 9.93 1.51 -18.68
N TYR A 39 9.16 1.05 -17.67
CA TYR A 39 9.28 -0.30 -17.13
C TYR A 39 7.94 -1.06 -17.00
N GLY A 40 6.80 -0.41 -17.25
CA GLY A 40 5.47 -1.00 -17.13
C GLY A 40 4.86 -0.93 -15.73
N THR A 41 3.56 -1.25 -15.65
CA THR A 41 2.76 -1.22 -14.42
C THR A 41 3.22 -2.25 -13.39
N SER A 42 3.56 -3.45 -13.86
CA SER A 42 4.05 -4.54 -13.01
C SER A 42 5.31 -4.16 -12.22
N GLU A 43 6.26 -3.44 -12.84
CA GLU A 43 7.46 -2.96 -12.15
C GLU A 43 7.11 -1.92 -11.07
N PHE A 44 6.17 -1.01 -11.36
CA PHE A 44 5.72 -0.04 -10.37
C PHE A 44 5.06 -0.73 -9.16
N ILE A 45 4.21 -1.73 -9.40
CA ILE A 45 3.57 -2.55 -8.35
C ILE A 45 4.61 -3.28 -7.51
N SER A 46 5.58 -3.93 -8.16
CA SER A 46 6.69 -4.61 -7.51
C SER A 46 7.49 -3.66 -6.60
N ARG A 47 7.84 -2.46 -7.09
CA ARG A 47 8.54 -1.43 -6.32
C ARG A 47 7.76 -0.95 -5.10
N ILE A 48 6.45 -0.72 -5.23
CA ILE A 48 5.59 -0.31 -4.11
C ILE A 48 5.48 -1.42 -3.04
N SER A 49 5.56 -2.69 -3.46
CA SER A 49 5.59 -3.83 -2.55
C SER A 49 6.91 -3.98 -1.77
N ASP A 50 7.98 -3.30 -2.17
CA ASP A 50 9.26 -3.33 -1.44
C ASP A 50 9.26 -2.27 -0.31
N PRO A 51 9.46 -2.65 0.97
CA PRO A 51 9.41 -1.71 2.08
C PRO A 51 10.48 -0.61 2.05
N PHE A 52 11.65 -0.88 1.48
CA PHE A 52 12.76 0.08 1.39
C PHE A 52 12.52 1.07 0.26
N TRP A 53 12.10 0.58 -0.91
CA TRP A 53 11.73 1.41 -2.03
C TRP A 53 10.53 2.29 -1.67
N PHE A 54 9.50 1.74 -1.03
CA PHE A 54 8.36 2.53 -0.54
C PHE A 54 8.78 3.63 0.44
N GLN A 55 9.71 3.33 1.35
CA GLN A 55 10.23 4.33 2.28
C GLN A 55 11.01 5.43 1.54
N ALA A 56 11.86 5.05 0.58
CA ALA A 56 12.61 6.00 -0.24
C ALA A 56 11.67 6.88 -1.09
N PHE A 57 10.65 6.28 -1.70
CA PHE A 57 9.61 6.98 -2.45
C PHE A 57 8.90 8.00 -1.57
N SER A 58 8.50 7.62 -0.35
CA SER A 58 7.88 8.53 0.62
C SER A 58 8.75 9.75 0.94
N CYS A 59 10.04 9.53 1.16
CA CYS A 59 11.01 10.61 1.40
C CYS A 59 11.12 11.53 0.16
N VAL A 60 11.24 10.96 -1.04
CA VAL A 60 11.37 11.70 -2.30
C VAL A 60 10.16 12.58 -2.58
N ILE A 61 8.95 12.09 -2.30
CA ILE A 61 7.72 12.89 -2.49
C ILE A 61 7.52 13.97 -1.41
N GLY A 62 8.44 14.07 -0.43
CA GLY A 62 8.47 15.13 0.57
C GLY A 62 7.98 14.74 1.96
N PHE A 63 7.89 13.44 2.26
CA PHE A 63 7.53 12.94 3.59
C PHE A 63 8.67 12.12 4.21
N ASP A 64 9.67 12.83 4.71
CA ASP A 64 10.88 12.28 5.34
C ASP A 64 10.74 12.00 6.84
N TRP A 65 9.64 12.42 7.46
CA TRP A 65 9.36 12.12 8.87
C TRP A 65 9.28 10.60 9.10
N HIS A 66 10.12 10.08 9.98
CA HIS A 66 10.01 8.72 10.48
C HIS A 66 8.80 8.58 11.43
N SER A 67 7.61 8.34 10.87
CA SER A 67 6.37 8.27 11.64
C SER A 67 5.35 7.29 11.05
N SER A 68 4.34 6.93 11.84
CA SER A 68 3.16 6.20 11.34
C SER A 68 2.39 6.92 10.22
N GLY A 69 2.61 8.24 10.06
CA GLY A 69 2.00 9.04 9.00
C GLY A 69 2.54 8.72 7.61
N THR A 70 3.80 8.29 7.51
CA THR A 70 4.52 8.01 6.26
C THR A 70 3.72 7.10 5.34
N THR A 71 3.27 5.94 5.86
CA THR A 71 2.48 4.97 5.09
C THR A 71 1.15 5.57 4.65
N THR A 72 0.40 6.15 5.59
CA THR A 72 -0.97 6.61 5.31
C THR A 72 -0.99 7.78 4.33
N THR A 73 -0.03 8.69 4.44
CA THR A 73 0.07 9.86 3.56
C THR A 73 0.58 9.47 2.18
N THR A 74 1.59 8.60 2.09
CA THR A 74 2.14 8.15 0.80
C THR A 74 1.09 7.39 -0.01
N CYS A 75 0.39 6.44 0.62
CA CYS A 75 -0.72 5.74 -0.03
C CYS A 75 -1.86 6.69 -0.43
N GLY A 76 -2.15 7.70 0.41
CA GLY A 76 -3.13 8.73 0.08
C GLY A 76 -2.72 9.58 -1.13
N ALA A 77 -1.44 9.95 -1.24
CA ALA A 77 -0.90 10.72 -2.36
C ALA A 77 -0.97 9.91 -3.66
N LEU A 78 -0.55 8.65 -3.62
CA LEU A 78 -0.65 7.72 -4.76
C LEU A 78 -2.10 7.56 -5.22
N LYS A 79 -3.04 7.34 -4.29
CA LYS A 79 -4.46 7.20 -4.62
C LYS A 79 -5.07 8.46 -5.26
N SER A 80 -4.55 9.63 -4.94
CA SER A 80 -5.00 10.88 -5.54
C SER A 80 -4.25 11.23 -6.84
N ALA A 81 -3.09 10.63 -7.08
CA ALA A 81 -2.26 10.91 -8.24
C ALA A 81 -2.56 9.96 -9.41
N LEU A 82 -2.84 8.69 -9.13
CA LEU A 82 -3.03 7.66 -10.15
C LEU A 82 -4.49 7.60 -10.58
N ASP A 83 -4.68 7.69 -11.88
CA ASP A 83 -5.92 7.47 -12.60
C ASP A 83 -5.84 6.12 -13.35
N PRO A 84 -6.79 5.20 -13.15
CA PRO A 84 -6.74 3.87 -13.75
C PRO A 84 -6.80 3.89 -15.28
N GLU A 85 -7.53 4.83 -15.90
CA GLU A 85 -7.66 4.90 -17.36
C GLU A 85 -6.42 5.51 -18.02
N VAL A 86 -5.68 6.36 -17.28
CA VAL A 86 -4.47 7.03 -17.78
C VAL A 86 -3.22 6.20 -17.49
N HIS A 87 -3.10 5.66 -16.27
CA HIS A 87 -1.88 5.04 -15.79
C HIS A 87 -1.95 3.51 -15.78
N GLY A 88 -3.12 2.92 -16.04
CA GLY A 88 -3.31 1.47 -15.97
C GLY A 88 -3.20 0.91 -14.55
N ILE A 89 -3.32 1.74 -13.51
CA ILE A 89 -3.22 1.33 -12.10
C ILE A 89 -4.36 1.96 -11.28
N MET A 90 -5.11 1.13 -10.56
CA MET A 90 -6.05 1.58 -9.54
C MET A 90 -5.48 1.42 -8.13
N VAL A 91 -5.68 2.44 -7.29
CA VAL A 91 -5.35 2.40 -5.85
C VAL A 91 -6.64 2.40 -5.01
N ALA A 92 -6.93 1.26 -4.40
CA ALA A 92 -8.09 1.06 -3.55
C ALA A 92 -7.74 1.12 -2.04
N GLY A 93 -8.75 1.37 -1.21
CA GLY A 93 -8.65 1.43 0.24
C GLY A 93 -8.12 2.76 0.80
N GLY A 94 -7.51 2.69 1.97
CA GLY A 94 -6.94 3.82 2.68
C GLY A 94 -7.01 3.68 4.21
N LYS A 95 -7.05 4.82 4.89
CA LYS A 95 -6.97 4.94 6.35
C LYS A 95 -8.32 4.72 7.03
N GLY A 96 -8.31 3.98 8.14
CA GLY A 96 -9.43 3.88 9.07
C GLY A 96 -10.70 3.34 8.42
N ARG A 97 -11.73 4.17 8.27
CA ARG A 97 -13.01 3.73 7.67
C ARG A 97 -12.90 3.51 6.16
N THR A 98 -11.97 4.20 5.49
CA THR A 98 -11.79 4.11 4.04
C THR A 98 -11.34 2.72 3.59
N SER A 99 -10.55 2.01 4.40
CA SER A 99 -10.12 0.62 4.12
C SER A 99 -11.30 -0.34 3.92
N ARG A 100 -12.46 -0.06 4.54
CA ARG A 100 -13.66 -0.91 4.42
C ARG A 100 -14.32 -0.81 3.03
N ARG A 101 -13.97 0.21 2.24
CA ARG A 101 -14.46 0.39 0.87
C ARG A 101 -13.61 -0.32 -0.17
N THR A 102 -12.46 -0.88 0.21
CA THR A 102 -11.56 -1.58 -0.72
C THR A 102 -12.30 -2.62 -1.57
N PRO A 103 -13.18 -3.49 -1.01
CA PRO A 103 -13.88 -4.47 -1.84
C PRO A 103 -14.75 -3.86 -2.94
N SER A 104 -15.46 -2.77 -2.67
CA SER A 104 -16.28 -2.10 -3.70
C SER A 104 -15.43 -1.36 -4.72
N GLU A 105 -14.32 -0.73 -4.28
CA GLU A 105 -13.40 -0.05 -5.20
C GLU A 105 -12.69 -1.06 -6.13
N LEU A 106 -12.38 -2.27 -5.66
CA LEU A 106 -11.81 -3.34 -6.50
C LEU A 106 -12.80 -3.91 -7.51
N GLN A 107 -14.10 -3.91 -7.21
CA GLN A 107 -15.12 -4.26 -8.21
C GLN A 107 -15.14 -3.22 -9.33
N THR A 108 -15.01 -1.93 -8.99
CA THR A 108 -14.86 -0.87 -10.00
C THR A 108 -13.55 -1.03 -10.80
N ALA A 109 -12.44 -1.39 -10.16
CA ALA A 109 -11.18 -1.68 -10.86
C ALA A 109 -11.37 -2.79 -11.89
N ALA A 110 -12.05 -3.87 -11.48
CA ALA A 110 -12.31 -5.02 -12.32
C ALA A 110 -13.20 -4.68 -13.53
N GLU A 111 -14.19 -3.80 -13.36
CA GLU A 111 -14.99 -3.29 -14.48
C GLU A 111 -14.16 -2.46 -15.48
N ILE A 112 -13.22 -1.65 -15.00
CA ILE A 112 -12.37 -0.80 -15.85
C ILE A 112 -11.33 -1.64 -16.62
N PHE A 113 -10.76 -2.64 -15.95
CA PHE A 113 -9.67 -3.46 -16.49
C PHE A 113 -10.11 -4.79 -17.12
N ASP A 114 -11.41 -5.10 -17.11
CA ASP A 114 -11.95 -6.39 -17.57
C ASP A 114 -11.35 -7.61 -16.83
N LEU A 115 -11.27 -7.51 -15.50
CA LEU A 115 -10.68 -8.53 -14.61
C LEU A 115 -11.74 -9.26 -13.77
N ASP A 116 -11.36 -10.36 -13.12
CA ASP A 116 -12.20 -11.00 -12.10
C ASP A 116 -12.12 -10.25 -10.76
N GLY A 117 -13.09 -9.38 -10.50
CA GLY A 117 -13.18 -8.63 -9.25
C GLY A 117 -13.36 -9.51 -8.01
N SER A 118 -13.84 -10.75 -8.14
CA SER A 118 -14.03 -11.66 -7.01
C SER A 118 -12.70 -12.16 -6.44
N GLU A 119 -11.72 -12.44 -7.31
CA GLU A 119 -10.37 -12.83 -6.91
C GLU A 119 -9.63 -11.67 -6.24
N LEU A 120 -9.72 -10.45 -6.79
CA LEU A 120 -9.13 -9.25 -6.19
C LEU A 120 -9.71 -8.96 -4.79
N VAL A 121 -11.03 -9.08 -4.64
CA VAL A 121 -11.71 -8.91 -3.35
C VAL A 121 -11.28 -10.00 -2.36
N TYR A 122 -11.09 -11.23 -2.82
CA TYR A 122 -10.57 -12.32 -2.00
C TYR A 122 -9.14 -12.00 -1.53
N ALA A 123 -8.23 -11.65 -2.44
CA ALA A 123 -6.84 -11.28 -2.15
C ALA A 123 -6.75 -10.13 -1.13
N SER A 124 -7.55 -9.08 -1.31
CA SER A 124 -7.63 -7.96 -0.36
C SER A 124 -8.07 -8.41 1.03
N ARG A 125 -9.12 -9.22 1.13
CA ARG A 125 -9.66 -9.70 2.41
C ARG A 125 -8.72 -10.66 3.12
N ILE A 126 -8.10 -11.59 2.39
CA ILE A 126 -7.23 -12.59 3.00
C ILE A 126 -5.93 -11.93 3.48
N SER A 127 -5.34 -11.00 2.72
CA SER A 127 -4.16 -10.23 3.13
C SER A 127 -4.43 -9.44 4.42
N ALA A 128 -5.61 -8.82 4.54
CA ALA A 128 -6.02 -8.11 5.75
C ALA A 128 -6.27 -9.03 6.95
N ARG A 129 -6.79 -10.25 6.71
CA ARG A 129 -7.01 -11.24 7.77
C ARG A 129 -5.69 -11.81 8.29
N VAL A 130 -4.74 -12.08 7.41
CA VAL A 130 -3.42 -12.59 7.80
C VAL A 130 -2.69 -11.55 8.64
N ASP A 131 -2.63 -10.30 8.18
CA ASP A 131 -1.94 -9.23 8.92
C ASP A 131 -2.63 -8.90 10.24
N GLY A 132 -3.96 -8.93 10.27
CA GLY A 132 -4.72 -8.63 11.48
C GLY A 132 -4.79 -9.75 12.52
N ASN A 133 -4.63 -11.02 12.13
CA ASN A 133 -4.91 -12.15 13.02
C ASN A 133 -3.80 -13.21 13.10
N CYS A 134 -3.03 -13.42 12.03
CA CYS A 134 -2.08 -14.53 11.94
C CYS A 134 -0.67 -14.16 12.40
N ILE A 135 -0.27 -12.89 12.31
CA ILE A 135 1.08 -12.44 12.67
C ILE A 135 1.28 -12.35 14.21
N GLN A 136 0.21 -12.39 15.00
CA GLN A 136 0.21 -12.42 16.49
C GLN A 136 1.19 -11.42 17.13
N ASP A 137 1.33 -10.23 16.55
CA ASP A 137 2.32 -9.23 16.96
C ASP A 137 1.77 -8.12 17.86
N GLY A 138 0.47 -8.14 18.14
CA GLY A 138 -0.21 -7.15 18.96
C GLY A 138 -0.60 -5.86 18.24
N PHE A 139 -0.37 -5.76 16.91
CA PHE A 139 -0.75 -4.59 16.13
C PHE A 139 -2.17 -4.74 15.56
N ASN A 140 -2.97 -3.68 15.65
CA ASN A 140 -4.31 -3.66 15.08
C ASN A 140 -4.31 -2.94 13.74
N LEU A 141 -4.81 -3.60 12.69
CA LEU A 141 -4.83 -3.05 11.33
C LEU A 141 -5.63 -1.74 11.26
N TYR A 142 -5.01 -0.70 10.70
CA TYR A 142 -5.54 0.66 10.63
C TYR A 142 -5.52 1.27 9.22
N GLN A 143 -4.56 0.87 8.40
CA GLN A 143 -4.45 1.24 6.99
C GLN A 143 -4.48 -0.04 6.16
N HIS A 144 -5.24 -0.01 5.06
CA HIS A 144 -5.17 -1.03 4.03
C HIS A 144 -5.27 -0.36 2.67
N THR A 145 -4.23 -0.46 1.86
CA THR A 145 -4.19 0.04 0.50
C THR A 145 -3.84 -1.09 -0.45
N PHE A 146 -4.64 -1.25 -1.49
CA PHE A 146 -4.50 -2.27 -2.52
C PHE A 146 -4.23 -1.57 -3.86
N LEU A 147 -3.14 -1.92 -4.52
CA LEU A 147 -2.84 -1.46 -5.87
C LEU A 147 -3.07 -2.63 -6.83
N VAL A 148 -3.72 -2.38 -7.95
CA VAL A 148 -3.93 -3.36 -9.02
C VAL A 148 -3.72 -2.70 -10.37
N ASP A 149 -3.07 -3.39 -11.29
CA ASP A 149 -2.93 -2.93 -12.68
C ASP A 149 -3.93 -3.59 -13.62
N SER A 150 -3.88 -3.19 -14.89
CA SER A 150 -4.76 -3.70 -15.94
C SER A 150 -4.56 -5.18 -16.26
N ASP A 151 -3.41 -5.77 -15.91
CA ASP A 151 -3.12 -7.19 -16.13
C ASP A 151 -3.51 -8.05 -14.91
N GLY A 152 -4.00 -7.41 -13.83
CA GLY A 152 -4.39 -8.06 -12.58
C GLY A 152 -3.23 -8.32 -11.62
N GLU A 153 -2.02 -7.83 -11.91
CA GLU A 153 -0.93 -7.81 -10.93
C GLU A 153 -1.30 -6.85 -9.80
N TRP A 154 -0.92 -7.19 -8.58
CA TRP A 154 -1.32 -6.42 -7.42
C TRP A 154 -0.29 -6.39 -6.29
N ALA A 155 -0.37 -5.34 -5.47
CA ALA A 155 0.37 -5.22 -4.23
C ALA A 155 -0.53 -4.67 -3.13
N VAL A 156 -0.24 -5.06 -1.89
CA VAL A 156 -0.95 -4.55 -0.70
C VAL A 156 0.05 -3.90 0.24
N VAL A 157 -0.23 -2.66 0.64
CA VAL A 157 0.48 -1.94 1.69
C VAL A 157 -0.45 -1.71 2.87
N GLN A 158 -0.11 -2.31 4.00
CA GLN A 158 -0.91 -2.32 5.22
C GLN A 158 -0.15 -1.70 6.38
N GLN A 159 -0.88 -1.10 7.33
CA GLN A 159 -0.27 -0.63 8.58
C GLN A 159 -1.14 -0.99 9.78
N GLY A 160 -0.54 -1.69 10.73
CA GLY A 160 -1.07 -1.93 12.06
C GLY A 160 -0.55 -0.90 13.07
N LEU A 161 -1.32 -0.63 14.12
CA LEU A 161 -0.93 0.23 15.24
C LEU A 161 -0.87 -0.58 16.53
N ASP A 162 0.14 -0.31 17.35
CA ASP A 162 0.22 -0.73 18.75
C ASP A 162 -0.11 0.48 19.63
N PRO A 163 -1.34 0.57 20.18
CA PRO A 163 -1.75 1.69 21.02
C PRO A 163 -1.01 1.75 22.36
N GLN A 164 -0.44 0.63 22.84
CA GLN A 164 0.24 0.56 24.13
C GLN A 164 1.72 0.87 23.99
N GLY A 165 2.38 0.34 22.96
CA GLY A 165 3.80 0.58 22.68
C GLY A 165 4.08 1.87 21.95
N GLY A 166 3.08 2.50 21.31
CA GLY A 166 3.26 3.78 20.62
C GLY A 166 3.96 3.66 19.27
N TYR A 167 3.86 2.50 18.61
CA TYR A 167 4.45 2.24 17.30
C TYR A 167 3.41 1.80 16.28
N ALA A 168 3.78 1.91 15.01
CA ALA A 168 3.12 1.29 13.88
C ALA A 168 4.03 0.23 13.25
N ARG A 169 3.41 -0.74 12.58
CA ARG A 169 4.09 -1.76 11.78
C ARG A 169 3.48 -1.77 10.39
N ARG A 170 4.33 -1.81 9.37
CA ARG A 170 3.93 -1.85 7.98
C ARG A 170 4.15 -3.25 7.41
N TYR A 171 3.19 -3.70 6.61
CA TYR A 171 3.21 -5.01 5.96
C TYR A 171 3.05 -4.79 4.45
N HIS A 172 3.85 -5.50 3.68
CA HIS A 172 3.82 -5.46 2.22
C HIS A 172 3.60 -6.85 1.64
N TRP A 173 2.79 -6.88 0.58
CA TRP A 173 2.47 -8.06 -0.20
C TRP A 173 2.68 -7.75 -1.68
N LEU A 174 3.13 -8.74 -2.44
CA LEU A 174 3.20 -8.73 -3.90
C LEU A 174 2.49 -9.98 -4.41
N GLY A 175 1.45 -9.81 -5.23
CA GLY A 175 0.59 -10.91 -5.67
C GLY A 175 1.35 -12.04 -6.37
N SER A 176 2.28 -11.71 -7.26
CA SER A 176 3.15 -12.67 -7.95
C SER A 176 4.11 -13.45 -7.04
N GLY A 177 4.29 -13.02 -5.78
CA GLY A 177 5.06 -13.74 -4.77
C GLY A 177 4.22 -14.60 -3.81
N VAL A 178 2.90 -14.64 -3.97
CA VAL A 178 1.98 -15.38 -3.09
C VAL A 178 1.61 -16.73 -3.72
N ASP A 179 2.35 -17.77 -3.37
CA ASP A 179 1.97 -19.15 -3.69
C ASP A 179 0.88 -19.67 -2.73
N GLU A 180 1.02 -19.36 -1.44
CA GLU A 180 0.06 -19.70 -0.39
C GLU A 180 -0.08 -18.54 0.61
N TYR A 181 -1.30 -18.02 0.77
CA TYR A 181 -1.59 -16.83 1.59
C TYR A 181 -1.23 -16.97 3.08
N VAL A 182 -0.98 -18.18 3.58
CA VAL A 182 -0.67 -18.43 4.99
C VAL A 182 0.78 -18.87 5.23
N GLU A 183 1.56 -19.11 4.17
CA GLU A 183 2.94 -19.57 4.27
C GLU A 183 3.92 -18.52 3.73
N SER A 184 4.49 -17.72 4.65
CA SER A 184 5.45 -16.64 4.33
C SER A 184 5.03 -15.70 3.18
N PRO A 185 3.80 -15.17 3.18
CA PRO A 185 3.23 -14.52 1.99
C PRO A 185 3.68 -13.05 1.79
N HIS A 186 4.41 -12.49 2.75
CA HIS A 186 4.84 -11.09 2.71
C HIS A 186 6.08 -10.89 1.86
N SER A 187 6.08 -9.85 1.02
CA SER A 187 7.31 -9.32 0.42
C SER A 187 8.16 -8.58 1.46
N GLY A 188 7.55 -8.07 2.52
CA GLY A 188 8.26 -7.55 3.68
C GLY A 188 7.39 -7.08 4.84
N ILE A 189 7.97 -7.09 6.04
CA ILE A 189 7.38 -6.55 7.27
C ILE A 189 8.40 -5.61 7.90
N SER A 190 8.00 -4.34 8.13
CA SER A 190 8.88 -3.28 8.61
C SER A 190 8.22 -2.44 9.70
#